data_AF-A0A5C3F3C5-F1
#
_entry.id   AF-A0A5C3F3C5-F1
#
_cell.length_a   1.000
_cell.length_b   1.000
_cell.length_c   1.000
_cell.angle_alpha   90.00
_cell.angle_beta   90.00
_cell.angle_gamma   90.00
#
_symmetry.space_group_name_H-M   'P 1'
#
loop_
_entity.id
_entity.type
_entity.pdbx_description
1 polymer ?
#
loop_
_entity_poly.entity_id
_entity_poly.type
_entity_poly.pdbx_seq_one_letter_code
_entity_poly.pdbx_strand_id
1 'polypeptide(L)'
;MVRGSSIDPARYTSLALTHVRYDPQDPFSKILSLATLSPIFLLCSYITIILYRRELTFINALIGQLSCEGLNWLLKRLIRQPRPTADFGSGYGMPSSHSQFLGFFAAFFLAHFGLNRPPPMQTRTVVGFMRRLEHDAAMLAIALLAAITCYSRYHLHYHTPLQIFVGASIGLVYGAAYYYLTEHLTRKALRLPAPLGVGSDSSSIAVKANRMIAPSSTSSSLRQRKQSQPEVATRASTASAAAAKTAGRSGHHRRSSSISDRFIPDLHPAPPLRQIILDHPIAVAFRIRDSWMVWRDGGIEGEYGAWQREWKKRRKPWKRYYDSLASSSADEAVVDDDDDMEENGNLRAKPNKERDYDLMVVALREADKCIPLTTAFCVGCVIAIQPMPNEAVIDSQTGILTTGYSRELPGNTHAEQCALDKLERLYGRRRTSDPAGGRSAKEATIKLDLYTTMEPCSERLSGNAPCVQRILAFNKAGRDGELVFSLPVGGGGGSGSDGEGKSRDVVLIIDRVLQGVSEPEDFVLCQGARMLREQHVQVETVVAPPSHHHQRQQQQHRPHDPGAGWTPKPDWLEKECLRIAKKGHQDEPTADPRVVELWSQ
;
A
#
# COMPACT_ATOMS: atom_id res chain seq x y z
N MET A 1 -42.16 -15.01 60.66
CA MET A 1 -42.06 -13.53 60.65
C MET A 1 -40.70 -13.14 60.07
N VAL A 2 -40.64 -12.88 58.76
CA VAL A 2 -39.43 -12.40 58.09
C VAL A 2 -39.37 -10.89 58.30
N ARG A 3 -38.35 -10.40 59.02
CA ARG A 3 -38.14 -8.96 59.23
C ARG A 3 -37.98 -8.29 57.87
N GLY A 4 -39.00 -7.55 57.45
CA GLY A 4 -38.87 -6.56 56.38
C GLY A 4 -37.96 -5.45 56.88
N SER A 5 -36.69 -5.51 56.51
CA SER A 5 -35.77 -4.39 56.64
C SER A 5 -36.16 -3.34 55.59
N SER A 6 -37.07 -2.44 55.94
CA SER A 6 -37.27 -1.20 55.22
C SER A 6 -35.93 -0.45 55.21
N ILE A 7 -35.31 -0.36 54.05
CA ILE A 7 -34.09 0.40 53.86
C ILE A 7 -34.43 1.88 54.13
N ASP A 8 -33.81 2.49 55.15
CA ASP A 8 -34.05 3.90 55.51
C ASP A 8 -33.31 4.82 54.52
N PRO A 9 -34.03 5.62 53.69
CA PRO A 9 -33.41 6.49 52.70
C PRO A 9 -32.49 7.56 53.31
N ALA A 10 -32.71 7.94 54.58
CA ALA A 10 -31.92 8.96 55.28
C ALA A 10 -30.49 8.50 55.62
N ARG A 11 -30.24 7.18 55.59
CA ARG A 11 -28.93 6.59 55.91
C ARG A 11 -27.92 6.66 54.76
N TYR A 12 -28.35 6.96 53.53
CA TYR A 12 -27.51 6.86 52.35
C TYR A 12 -27.02 8.21 51.85
N THR A 13 -25.72 8.32 51.55
CA THR A 13 -25.11 9.52 50.96
C THR A 13 -24.84 9.28 49.47
N SER A 14 -25.07 10.30 48.63
CA SER A 14 -24.76 10.25 47.20
C SER A 14 -23.31 10.63 46.91
N LEU A 15 -22.64 9.87 46.03
CA LEU A 15 -21.37 10.29 45.46
C LEU A 15 -21.60 11.54 44.57
N ALA A 16 -20.95 12.65 44.89
CA ALA A 16 -21.20 13.96 44.27
C ALA A 16 -21.05 13.97 42.74
N LEU A 17 -20.21 13.09 42.18
CA LEU A 17 -19.92 13.06 40.74
C LEU A 17 -21.01 12.39 39.90
N THR A 18 -21.74 11.40 40.44
CA THR A 18 -22.64 10.52 39.65
C THR A 18 -23.92 10.12 40.38
N HIS A 19 -24.19 10.70 41.55
CA HIS A 19 -25.39 10.47 42.36
C HIS A 19 -25.61 8.98 42.76
N VAL A 20 -24.53 8.18 42.82
CA VAL A 20 -24.59 6.82 43.34
C VAL A 20 -24.71 6.88 44.86
N ARG A 21 -25.83 6.40 45.40
CA ARG A 21 -26.07 6.33 46.84
C ARG A 21 -25.40 5.10 47.47
N TYR A 22 -24.74 5.29 48.61
CA TYR A 22 -24.07 4.26 49.40
C TYR A 22 -24.22 4.55 50.91
N ASP A 23 -24.05 3.55 51.76
CA ASP A 23 -24.05 3.73 53.21
C ASP A 23 -22.68 4.30 53.65
N PRO A 24 -22.60 5.53 54.19
CA PRO A 24 -21.35 6.15 54.62
C PRO A 24 -20.76 5.49 55.87
N GLN A 25 -21.54 4.72 56.63
CA GLN A 25 -21.07 3.99 57.81
C GLN A 25 -20.34 2.70 57.45
N ASP A 26 -20.46 2.24 56.20
CA ASP A 26 -19.72 1.11 55.66
C ASP A 26 -18.60 1.57 54.69
N PRO A 27 -17.33 1.54 55.12
CA PRO A 27 -16.19 1.90 54.27
C PRO A 27 -16.12 1.08 52.98
N PHE A 28 -16.61 -0.16 53.02
CA PHE A 28 -16.59 -1.06 51.88
C PHE A 28 -17.61 -0.64 50.81
N SER A 29 -18.81 -0.23 51.22
CA SER A 29 -19.82 0.38 50.34
C SER A 29 -19.30 1.62 49.61
N LYS A 30 -18.47 2.44 50.25
CA LYS A 30 -17.83 3.60 49.59
C LYS A 30 -16.89 3.16 48.46
N ILE A 31 -16.03 2.16 48.68
CA ILE A 31 -15.14 1.62 47.63
C ILE A 31 -15.94 1.00 46.50
N LEU A 32 -16.95 0.19 46.83
CA LEU A 32 -17.82 -0.44 45.84
C LEU A 32 -18.62 0.59 45.03
N SER A 33 -19.01 1.73 45.63
CA SER A 33 -19.66 2.82 44.90
C SER A 33 -18.78 3.38 43.79
N LEU A 34 -17.47 3.47 44.02
CA LEU A 34 -16.49 3.89 42.99
C LEU A 34 -16.33 2.83 41.90
N ALA A 35 -16.28 1.54 42.27
CA ALA A 35 -16.20 0.45 41.30
C ALA A 35 -17.38 0.46 40.31
N THR A 36 -18.52 1.01 40.74
CA THR A 36 -19.68 1.12 39.88
C THR A 36 -19.58 2.14 38.76
N LEU A 37 -18.61 3.05 38.84
CA LEU A 37 -18.29 4.01 37.78
C LEU A 37 -17.48 3.37 36.64
N SER A 38 -17.09 2.10 36.77
CA SER A 38 -16.30 1.39 35.77
C SER A 38 -16.86 1.48 34.35
N PRO A 39 -18.18 1.40 34.06
CA PRO A 39 -18.66 1.56 32.68
C PRO A 39 -18.33 2.93 32.08
N ILE A 40 -18.44 4.01 32.87
CA ILE A 40 -18.14 5.37 32.42
C ILE A 40 -16.64 5.51 32.15
N PHE A 41 -15.79 5.05 33.09
CA PHE A 41 -14.35 5.09 32.92
C PHE A 41 -13.86 4.21 31.76
N LEU A 42 -14.49 3.05 31.54
CA LEU A 42 -14.22 2.20 30.39
C LEU A 42 -14.62 2.87 29.08
N LEU A 43 -15.75 3.58 29.04
CA LEU A 43 -16.16 4.33 27.85
C LEU A 43 -15.17 5.45 27.52
N CYS A 44 -14.74 6.22 28.53
CA CYS A 44 -13.68 7.21 28.36
C CYS A 44 -12.38 6.55 27.86
N SER A 45 -12.01 5.42 28.45
CA SER A 45 -10.82 4.66 28.07
C SER A 45 -10.89 4.12 26.64
N TYR A 46 -12.05 3.64 26.18
CA TYR A 46 -12.27 3.28 24.78
C TYR A 46 -12.01 4.45 23.85
N ILE A 47 -12.60 5.62 24.12
CA ILE A 47 -12.42 6.81 23.29
C ILE A 47 -10.95 7.22 23.26
N THR A 48 -10.29 7.29 24.43
CA THR A 48 -8.87 7.64 24.53
C THR A 48 -7.99 6.66 23.75
N ILE A 49 -8.21 5.35 23.89
CA ILE A 49 -7.45 4.32 23.18
C ILE A 49 -7.72 4.37 21.68
N ILE A 50 -8.96 4.61 21.25
CA ILE A 50 -9.32 4.74 19.83
C ILE A 50 -8.63 5.95 19.21
N LEU A 51 -8.62 7.10 19.89
CA LEU A 51 -7.95 8.30 19.40
C LEU A 51 -6.43 8.13 19.33
N TYR A 52 -5.85 7.45 20.31
CA TYR A 52 -4.41 7.24 20.38
C TYR A 52 -3.94 6.12 19.44
N ARG A 53 -4.53 4.92 19.50
CA ARG A 53 -4.08 3.74 18.72
C ARG A 53 -4.72 3.62 17.34
N ARG A 54 -5.95 4.13 17.17
CA ARG A 54 -6.75 4.06 15.92
C ARG A 54 -6.91 2.64 15.38
N GLU A 55 -7.10 1.70 16.29
CA GLU A 55 -7.19 0.27 15.96
C GLU A 55 -8.65 -0.17 15.79
N LEU A 56 -8.90 -0.87 14.68
CA LEU A 56 -10.21 -1.37 14.30
C LEU A 56 -10.83 -2.27 15.38
N THR A 57 -10.02 -3.05 16.09
CA THR A 57 -10.47 -3.91 17.19
C THR A 57 -11.17 -3.12 18.29
N PHE A 58 -10.61 -1.99 18.72
CA PHE A 58 -11.18 -1.16 19.79
C PHE A 58 -12.41 -0.39 19.31
N ILE A 59 -12.40 0.07 18.05
CA ILE A 59 -13.57 0.69 17.42
C ILE A 59 -14.72 -0.32 17.34
N ASN A 60 -14.44 -1.53 16.87
CA ASN A 60 -15.41 -2.62 16.79
C ASN A 60 -15.93 -3.05 18.17
N ALA A 61 -15.04 -3.13 19.17
CA ALA A 61 -15.42 -3.40 20.55
C ALA A 61 -16.36 -2.32 21.10
N LEU A 62 -16.09 -1.04 20.83
CA LEU A 62 -16.96 0.07 21.25
C LEU A 62 -18.34 -0.01 20.58
N ILE A 63 -18.39 -0.29 19.27
CA ILE A 63 -19.66 -0.49 18.55
C ILE A 63 -20.47 -1.63 19.17
N GLY A 64 -19.83 -2.77 19.43
CA GLY A 64 -20.47 -3.91 20.09
C GLY A 64 -20.89 -3.61 21.53
N GLN A 65 -20.13 -2.79 22.26
CA GLN A 65 -20.48 -2.36 23.62
C GLN A 65 -21.75 -1.49 23.61
N LEU A 66 -21.83 -0.54 22.68
CA LEU A 66 -23.01 0.33 22.52
C LEU A 66 -24.23 -0.45 22.02
N SER A 67 -24.04 -1.43 21.12
CA SER A 67 -25.13 -2.30 20.69
C SER A 67 -25.63 -3.21 21.82
N CYS A 68 -24.73 -3.69 22.69
CA CYS A 68 -25.09 -4.45 23.88
C CYS A 68 -25.89 -3.60 24.89
N GLU A 69 -25.54 -2.32 25.06
CA GLU A 69 -26.33 -1.38 25.88
C GLU A 69 -27.73 -1.14 25.26
N GLY A 70 -27.81 -0.99 23.93
CA GLY A 70 -29.08 -0.92 23.21
C GLY A 70 -29.95 -2.19 23.43
N LEU A 71 -29.33 -3.37 23.42
CA LEU A 71 -29.99 -4.63 23.74
C LEU A 71 -30.48 -4.64 25.20
N ASN A 72 -29.67 -4.18 26.17
CA ASN A 72 -30.09 -4.08 27.57
C ASN A 72 -31.33 -3.19 27.71
N TRP A 73 -31.29 -2.01 27.09
CA TRP A 73 -32.40 -1.06 27.08
C TRP A 73 -33.68 -1.66 26.49
N LEU A 74 -33.57 -2.41 25.39
CA LEU A 74 -34.69 -3.11 24.78
C LEU A 74 -35.26 -4.18 25.71
N LEU A 75 -34.39 -5.05 26.24
CA LEU A 75 -34.80 -6.14 27.14
C LEU A 75 -35.46 -5.60 28.42
N LYS A 76 -34.99 -4.49 28.96
CA LYS A 76 -35.63 -3.82 30.10
C LYS A 76 -37.07 -3.39 29.80
N ARG A 77 -37.34 -2.94 28.58
CA ARG A 77 -38.69 -2.55 28.13
C ARG A 77 -39.59 -3.74 27.84
N LEU A 78 -39.02 -4.90 27.51
CA LEU A 78 -39.75 -6.14 27.29
C LEU A 78 -40.07 -6.87 28.60
N ILE A 79 -39.10 -6.99 29.50
CA ILE A 79 -39.24 -7.78 30.74
C ILE A 79 -39.93 -6.99 31.85
N ARG A 80 -39.66 -5.67 31.94
CA ARG A 80 -40.30 -4.74 32.88
C ARG A 80 -40.26 -5.15 34.36
N GLN A 81 -39.29 -5.97 34.77
CA GLN A 81 -39.15 -6.36 36.18
C GLN A 81 -38.62 -5.18 37.01
N PRO A 82 -39.20 -4.88 38.18
CA PRO A 82 -38.74 -3.80 39.06
C PRO A 82 -37.39 -4.12 39.70
N ARG A 83 -36.70 -3.07 40.17
CA ARG A 83 -35.51 -3.20 41.02
C ARG A 83 -35.92 -3.66 42.43
N PRO A 84 -35.04 -4.32 43.20
CA PRO A 84 -35.34 -4.72 44.57
C PRO A 84 -35.63 -3.53 45.50
N THR A 85 -35.07 -2.36 45.20
CA THR A 85 -35.26 -1.16 45.99
C THR A 85 -35.62 0.02 45.08
N ALA A 86 -36.84 0.54 45.22
CA ALA A 86 -37.40 1.55 44.32
C ALA A 86 -36.67 2.91 44.39
N ASP A 87 -36.08 3.23 45.54
CA ASP A 87 -35.52 4.57 45.81
C ASP A 87 -34.12 4.80 45.22
N PHE A 88 -33.43 3.74 44.77
CA PHE A 88 -32.03 3.81 44.35
C PHE A 88 -31.84 3.89 42.83
N GLY A 89 -32.91 3.87 42.03
CA GLY A 89 -32.79 4.10 40.59
C GLY A 89 -34.12 4.09 39.86
N SER A 90 -34.26 4.99 38.88
CA SER A 90 -35.43 5.02 38.00
C SER A 90 -35.40 3.86 36.98
N GLY A 91 -36.59 3.38 36.62
CA GLY A 91 -36.79 2.37 35.58
C GLY A 91 -36.57 0.90 36.00
N TYR A 92 -36.66 0.01 35.00
CA TYR A 92 -36.64 -1.44 35.20
C TYR A 92 -35.25 -2.01 35.56
N GLY A 93 -35.25 -3.04 36.40
CA GLY A 93 -34.06 -3.66 36.98
C GLY A 93 -33.49 -4.84 36.19
N MET A 94 -34.28 -5.46 35.31
CA MET A 94 -33.92 -6.69 34.60
C MET A 94 -33.74 -6.48 33.10
N PRO A 95 -32.62 -6.91 32.49
CA PRO A 95 -31.37 -7.36 33.14
C PRO A 95 -30.55 -6.19 33.72
N SER A 96 -29.64 -6.47 34.66
CA SER A 96 -28.79 -5.41 35.22
C SER A 96 -27.79 -4.88 34.18
N SER A 97 -27.85 -3.57 33.89
CA SER A 97 -27.04 -2.92 32.84
C SER A 97 -25.54 -2.99 33.13
N HIS A 98 -25.12 -2.76 34.37
CA HIS A 98 -23.69 -2.83 34.73
C HIS A 98 -23.14 -4.25 34.57
N SER A 99 -23.89 -5.27 35.01
CA SER A 99 -23.47 -6.66 34.86
C SER A 99 -23.40 -7.09 33.39
N GLN A 100 -24.35 -6.64 32.56
CA GLN A 100 -24.36 -6.93 31.13
C GLN A 100 -23.22 -6.21 30.39
N PHE A 101 -22.99 -4.93 30.72
CA PHE A 101 -21.90 -4.13 30.14
C PHE A 101 -20.54 -4.79 30.42
N LEU A 102 -20.26 -5.11 31.69
CA LEU A 102 -19.00 -5.75 32.08
C LEU A 102 -18.91 -7.20 31.58
N GLY A 103 -20.04 -7.92 31.47
CA GLY A 103 -20.08 -9.24 30.87
C GLY A 103 -19.65 -9.21 29.40
N PHE A 104 -20.13 -8.24 28.61
CA PHE A 104 -19.67 -8.05 27.23
C PHE A 104 -18.19 -7.69 27.17
N PHE A 105 -17.76 -6.70 27.95
CA PHE A 105 -16.37 -6.25 28.01
C PHE A 105 -15.42 -7.41 28.33
N ALA A 106 -15.76 -8.19 29.35
CA ALA A 106 -14.99 -9.35 29.75
C ALA A 106 -14.96 -10.42 28.65
N ALA A 107 -16.11 -10.83 28.09
CA ALA A 107 -16.14 -11.84 27.05
C ALA A 107 -15.33 -11.43 25.81
N PHE A 108 -15.50 -10.18 25.35
CA PHE A 108 -14.81 -9.69 24.16
C PHE A 108 -13.28 -9.68 24.36
N PHE A 109 -12.79 -9.05 25.43
CA PHE A 109 -11.35 -8.91 25.64
C PHE A 109 -10.69 -10.19 26.16
N LEU A 110 -11.35 -11.00 26.99
CA LEU A 110 -10.79 -12.30 27.38
C LEU A 110 -10.70 -13.26 26.18
N ALA A 111 -11.69 -13.27 25.29
CA ALA A 111 -11.59 -14.02 24.04
C ALA A 111 -10.45 -13.49 23.17
N HIS A 112 -10.34 -12.15 23.06
CA HIS A 112 -9.26 -11.50 22.33
C HIS A 112 -7.87 -11.90 22.85
N PHE A 113 -7.60 -11.64 24.12
CA PHE A 113 -6.30 -11.93 24.74
C PHE A 113 -6.04 -13.43 24.86
N GLY A 114 -7.08 -14.25 25.02
CA GLY A 114 -6.96 -15.71 25.11
C GLY A 114 -6.54 -16.36 23.79
N LEU A 115 -7.12 -15.92 22.67
CA LEU A 115 -6.81 -16.47 21.35
C LEU A 115 -5.53 -15.88 20.74
N ASN A 116 -5.17 -14.65 21.10
CA ASN A 116 -3.99 -13.96 20.57
C ASN A 116 -2.83 -13.93 21.57
N ARG A 117 -2.63 -15.02 22.32
CA ARG A 117 -1.53 -15.15 23.28
C ARG A 117 -0.17 -15.08 22.59
N PRO A 118 0.84 -14.41 23.18
CA PRO A 118 2.20 -14.42 22.65
C PRO A 118 2.70 -15.87 22.53
N PRO A 119 3.27 -16.29 21.38
CA PRO A 119 3.81 -17.63 21.24
C PRO A 119 4.95 -17.84 22.24
N PRO A 120 5.14 -19.07 22.73
CA PRO A 120 6.22 -19.35 23.65
C PRO A 120 7.59 -19.09 23.00
N MET A 121 8.31 -18.05 23.44
CA MET A 121 9.68 -17.81 22.99
C MET A 121 10.57 -18.99 23.35
N GLN A 122 11.37 -19.43 22.39
CA GLN A 122 12.24 -20.61 22.48
C GLN A 122 13.41 -20.41 23.45
N THR A 123 13.75 -19.17 23.77
CA THR A 123 14.74 -18.78 24.78
C THR A 123 14.06 -18.12 25.98
N ARG A 124 14.38 -18.55 27.20
CA ARG A 124 13.88 -17.93 28.44
C ARG A 124 14.61 -16.61 28.68
N THR A 125 14.09 -15.53 28.12
CA THR A 125 14.52 -14.16 28.43
C THR A 125 13.62 -13.57 29.51
N VAL A 126 14.18 -12.67 30.34
CA VAL A 126 13.41 -11.92 31.35
C VAL A 126 12.26 -11.14 30.70
N VAL A 127 12.50 -10.55 29.53
CA VAL A 127 11.51 -9.83 28.72
C VAL A 127 10.32 -10.75 28.33
N GLY A 128 10.59 -11.99 27.94
CA GLY A 128 9.55 -12.96 27.59
C GLY A 128 8.70 -13.38 28.79
N PHE A 129 9.28 -13.43 29.99
CA PHE A 129 8.57 -13.69 31.23
C PHE A 129 7.68 -12.50 31.64
N MET A 130 8.23 -11.28 31.63
CA MET A 130 7.49 -10.06 31.97
C MET A 130 6.27 -9.88 31.06
N ARG A 131 6.42 -10.07 29.75
CA ARG A 131 5.31 -9.95 28.79
C ARG A 131 4.18 -10.95 29.05
N ARG A 132 4.49 -12.17 29.52
CA ARG A 132 3.47 -13.16 29.88
C ARG A 132 2.76 -12.77 31.16
N LEU A 133 3.52 -12.33 32.17
CA LEU A 133 2.94 -11.83 33.42
C LEU A 133 2.03 -10.64 33.17
N GLU A 134 2.42 -9.69 32.33
CA GLU A 134 1.59 -8.55 31.93
C GLU A 134 0.28 -9.02 31.27
N HIS A 135 0.36 -9.97 30.35
CA HIS A 135 -0.80 -10.54 29.66
C HIS A 135 -1.75 -11.26 30.62
N ASP A 136 -1.21 -12.11 31.50
CA ASP A 136 -1.97 -12.85 32.51
C ASP A 136 -2.58 -11.91 33.56
N ALA A 137 -1.82 -10.90 34.00
CA ALA A 137 -2.31 -9.86 34.89
C ALA A 137 -3.44 -9.03 34.26
N ALA A 138 -3.34 -8.69 32.97
CA ALA A 138 -4.40 -7.98 32.26
C ALA A 138 -5.68 -8.81 32.15
N MET A 139 -5.60 -10.10 31.80
CA MET A 139 -6.75 -10.99 31.77
C MET A 139 -7.39 -11.14 33.16
N LEU A 140 -6.57 -11.30 34.20
CA LEU A 140 -7.05 -11.38 35.58
C LEU A 140 -7.74 -10.08 36.00
N ALA A 141 -7.16 -8.91 35.68
CA ALA A 141 -7.74 -7.61 35.99
C ALA A 141 -9.12 -7.41 35.33
N ILE A 142 -9.28 -7.85 34.08
CA ILE A 142 -10.57 -7.80 33.37
C ILE A 142 -11.63 -8.65 34.10
N ALA A 143 -11.27 -9.90 34.45
CA ALA A 143 -12.18 -10.81 35.15
C ALA A 143 -12.55 -10.28 36.54
N LEU A 144 -11.57 -9.76 37.29
CA LEU A 144 -11.78 -9.16 38.61
C LEU A 144 -12.66 -7.91 38.53
N LEU A 145 -12.44 -7.02 37.56
CA LEU A 145 -13.26 -5.83 37.36
C LEU A 145 -14.72 -6.20 37.11
N ALA A 146 -14.99 -7.20 36.25
CA ALA A 146 -16.34 -7.67 36.00
C ALA A 146 -17.00 -8.26 37.25
N ALA A 147 -16.25 -9.06 38.03
CA ALA A 147 -16.73 -9.66 39.28
C ALA A 147 -17.02 -8.60 40.35
N ILE A 148 -16.10 -7.66 40.57
CA ILE A 148 -16.25 -6.57 41.54
C ILE A 148 -17.45 -5.70 41.18
N THR A 149 -17.64 -5.38 39.89
CA THR A 149 -18.80 -4.59 39.47
C THR A 149 -20.11 -5.35 39.67
N CYS A 150 -20.17 -6.66 39.39
CA CYS A 150 -21.35 -7.47 39.69
C CYS A 150 -21.64 -7.51 41.20
N TYR A 151 -20.60 -7.74 42.01
CA TYR A 151 -20.71 -7.78 43.46
C TYR A 151 -21.14 -6.42 44.04
N SER A 152 -20.64 -5.31 43.51
CA SER A 152 -21.05 -3.96 43.92
C SER A 152 -22.56 -3.74 43.73
N ARG A 153 -23.16 -4.31 42.69
CA ARG A 153 -24.59 -4.17 42.39
C ARG A 153 -25.48 -4.97 43.33
N TYR A 154 -24.96 -6.09 43.83
CA TYR A 154 -25.59 -6.88 44.87
C TYR A 154 -25.45 -6.19 46.25
N HIS A 155 -24.23 -5.85 46.65
CA HIS A 155 -23.92 -5.29 47.97
C HIS A 155 -24.56 -3.92 48.20
N LEU A 156 -24.63 -3.07 47.17
CA LEU A 156 -25.29 -1.76 47.26
C LEU A 156 -26.82 -1.85 47.08
N HIS A 157 -27.40 -3.05 47.01
CA HIS A 157 -28.85 -3.29 46.90
C HIS A 157 -29.54 -2.69 45.67
N TYR A 158 -28.80 -2.45 44.57
CA TYR A 158 -29.36 -1.93 43.32
C TYR A 158 -30.04 -3.01 42.49
N HIS A 159 -29.60 -4.27 42.61
CA HIS A 159 -30.09 -5.40 41.82
C HIS A 159 -30.11 -6.72 42.62
N THR A 160 -31.02 -7.62 42.26
CA THR A 160 -31.06 -8.98 42.84
C THR A 160 -29.98 -9.86 42.21
N PRO A 161 -29.56 -10.96 42.88
CA PRO A 161 -28.63 -11.93 42.28
C PRO A 161 -29.10 -12.45 40.91
N LEU A 162 -30.41 -12.68 40.74
CA LEU A 162 -30.97 -13.11 39.47
C LEU A 162 -30.82 -12.06 38.36
N GLN A 163 -31.06 -10.78 38.67
CA GLN A 163 -30.90 -9.69 37.70
C GLN A 163 -29.45 -9.49 37.25
N ILE A 164 -28.53 -9.69 38.18
CA ILE A 164 -27.09 -9.62 37.94
C ILE A 164 -26.64 -10.82 37.10
N PHE A 165 -27.06 -12.04 37.48
CA PHE A 165 -26.72 -13.25 36.76
C PHE A 165 -27.21 -13.21 35.32
N VAL A 166 -28.50 -12.89 35.09
CA VAL A 166 -29.05 -12.80 33.74
C VAL A 166 -28.36 -11.70 32.92
N GLY A 167 -28.09 -10.54 33.51
CA GLY A 167 -27.34 -9.49 32.81
C GLY A 167 -25.93 -9.95 32.42
N ALA A 168 -25.17 -10.51 33.37
CA ALA A 168 -23.84 -11.04 33.11
C ALA A 168 -23.83 -12.14 32.04
N SER A 169 -24.76 -13.10 32.11
CA SER A 169 -24.88 -14.17 31.12
C SER A 169 -25.20 -13.64 29.73
N ILE A 170 -26.14 -12.71 29.59
CA ILE A 170 -26.47 -12.07 28.30
C ILE A 170 -25.25 -11.32 27.77
N GLY A 171 -24.57 -10.56 28.62
CA GLY A 171 -23.36 -9.83 28.24
C GLY A 171 -22.25 -10.77 27.75
N LEU A 172 -21.99 -11.85 28.49
CA LEU A 172 -20.98 -12.85 28.13
C LEU A 172 -21.30 -13.54 26.80
N VAL A 173 -22.53 -14.01 26.63
CA VAL A 173 -22.96 -14.70 25.39
C VAL A 173 -22.91 -13.73 24.20
N TYR A 174 -23.47 -12.54 24.34
CA TYR A 174 -23.47 -11.53 23.28
C TYR A 174 -22.05 -11.09 22.93
N GLY A 175 -21.20 -10.83 23.93
CA GLY A 175 -19.80 -10.44 23.72
C GLY A 175 -18.97 -11.52 23.05
N ALA A 176 -19.10 -12.78 23.48
CA ALA A 176 -18.41 -13.90 22.87
C ALA A 176 -18.87 -14.14 21.42
N ALA A 177 -20.18 -14.09 21.17
CA ALA A 177 -20.74 -14.23 19.83
C ALA A 177 -20.32 -13.06 18.92
N TYR A 178 -20.40 -11.83 19.41
CA TYR A 178 -19.99 -10.64 18.69
C TYR A 178 -18.50 -10.70 18.35
N TYR A 179 -17.64 -11.03 19.31
CA TYR A 179 -16.20 -11.23 19.08
C TYR A 179 -15.96 -12.34 18.05
N TYR A 180 -16.62 -13.48 18.19
CA TYR A 180 -16.47 -14.60 17.27
C TYR A 180 -16.81 -14.18 15.83
N LEU A 181 -17.95 -13.52 15.64
CA LEU A 181 -18.44 -13.11 14.31
C LEU A 181 -17.61 -11.97 13.70
N THR A 182 -17.24 -10.97 14.51
CA THR A 182 -16.67 -9.71 14.00
C THR A 182 -15.15 -9.63 14.10
N GLU A 183 -14.51 -10.41 14.97
CA GLU A 183 -13.04 -10.48 15.12
C GLU A 183 -12.49 -11.85 14.70
N HIS A 184 -13.01 -12.95 15.25
CA HIS A 184 -12.38 -14.27 15.02
C HIS A 184 -12.60 -14.78 13.61
N LEU A 185 -13.85 -14.83 13.15
CA LEU A 185 -14.19 -15.24 11.78
C LEU A 185 -13.54 -14.31 10.76
N THR A 186 -13.45 -13.03 11.09
CA THR A 186 -12.85 -12.03 10.22
C THR A 186 -11.33 -11.93 10.33
N ARG A 187 -10.68 -12.78 11.12
CA ARG A 187 -9.23 -12.96 11.06
C ARG A 187 -8.85 -14.29 10.44
N LYS A 188 -9.82 -15.21 10.31
CA LYS A 188 -9.69 -16.45 9.55
C LYS A 188 -9.93 -16.17 8.07
N ALA A 189 -9.18 -16.86 7.22
CA ALA A 189 -9.47 -16.91 5.79
C ALA A 189 -10.81 -17.62 5.57
N LEU A 190 -11.91 -16.86 5.56
CA LEU A 190 -13.17 -17.36 5.04
C LEU A 190 -12.97 -17.58 3.54
N ARG A 191 -12.78 -18.84 3.15
CA ARG A 191 -13.02 -19.28 1.77
C ARG A 191 -14.51 -19.11 1.53
N LEU A 192 -14.91 -17.92 1.08
CA LEU A 192 -16.23 -17.75 0.48
C LEU A 192 -16.28 -18.74 -0.70
N PRO A 193 -17.30 -19.59 -0.84
CA PRO A 193 -17.53 -20.25 -2.11
C PRO A 193 -17.63 -19.16 -3.18
N ALA A 194 -17.01 -19.41 -4.33
CA ALA A 194 -17.01 -18.51 -5.48
C ALA A 194 -18.43 -17.92 -5.72
N PRO A 195 -18.54 -16.67 -6.20
CA PRO A 195 -19.84 -16.02 -6.36
C PRO A 195 -20.71 -16.89 -7.26
N LEU A 196 -21.77 -17.49 -6.69
CA LEU A 196 -22.87 -18.27 -7.30
C LEU A 196 -22.68 -18.58 -8.80
N GLY A 197 -21.58 -19.28 -9.09
CA GLY A 197 -21.18 -19.75 -10.40
C GLY A 197 -21.74 -21.15 -10.48
N VAL A 198 -22.85 -21.26 -11.18
CA VAL A 198 -23.66 -22.46 -11.40
C VAL A 198 -22.77 -23.69 -11.48
N GLY A 199 -22.79 -24.49 -10.42
CA GLY A 199 -22.21 -25.83 -10.42
C GLY A 199 -22.91 -26.67 -11.47
N SER A 200 -22.16 -27.59 -12.06
CA SER A 200 -22.48 -28.47 -13.20
C SER A 200 -23.73 -29.36 -13.07
N ASP A 201 -24.55 -29.20 -12.03
CA ASP A 201 -25.50 -30.22 -11.60
C ASP A 201 -26.97 -29.76 -11.55
N SER A 202 -27.35 -28.64 -12.18
CA SER A 202 -28.75 -28.14 -12.10
C SER A 202 -29.46 -27.97 -13.44
N SER A 203 -30.35 -28.95 -13.70
CA SER A 203 -31.64 -28.92 -14.41
C SER A 203 -31.74 -28.40 -15.85
N SER A 204 -32.50 -29.14 -16.68
CA SER A 204 -32.78 -28.89 -18.10
C SER A 204 -33.44 -27.54 -18.42
N ILE A 205 -33.86 -26.79 -17.41
CA ILE A 205 -34.45 -25.45 -17.53
C ILE A 205 -33.36 -24.39 -17.73
N ALA A 206 -32.19 -24.51 -17.09
CA ALA A 206 -31.07 -23.58 -17.24
C ALA A 206 -30.44 -23.64 -18.65
N VAL A 207 -30.42 -24.84 -19.25
CA VAL A 207 -29.92 -25.07 -20.63
C VAL A 207 -30.87 -24.47 -21.67
N LYS A 208 -32.18 -24.44 -21.40
CA LYS A 208 -33.21 -23.92 -22.32
C LYS A 208 -33.23 -22.39 -22.34
N ALA A 209 -32.93 -21.74 -21.21
CA ALA A 209 -32.79 -20.29 -21.13
C ALA A 209 -31.57 -19.76 -21.90
N ASN A 210 -30.44 -20.46 -21.87
CA ASN A 210 -29.22 -20.05 -22.59
C ASN A 210 -29.28 -20.27 -24.11
N ARG A 211 -30.15 -21.17 -24.62
CA ARG A 211 -30.35 -21.36 -26.07
C ARG A 211 -31.15 -20.26 -26.76
N MET A 212 -31.84 -19.40 -25.99
CA MET A 212 -32.65 -18.32 -26.57
C MET A 212 -31.89 -16.99 -26.72
N ILE A 213 -30.62 -16.90 -26.28
CA ILE A 213 -29.87 -15.65 -26.21
C ILE A 213 -28.60 -15.65 -27.10
N ALA A 214 -28.23 -16.78 -27.72
CA ALA A 214 -27.10 -16.80 -28.66
C ALA A 214 -27.54 -16.52 -30.11
N PRO A 215 -26.86 -15.62 -30.85
CA PRO A 215 -27.00 -15.55 -32.31
C PRO A 215 -26.46 -16.85 -32.93
N SER A 216 -27.20 -17.35 -33.93
CA SER A 216 -26.89 -18.54 -34.70
C SER A 216 -25.46 -18.54 -35.26
N SER A 217 -24.71 -19.60 -34.97
CA SER A 217 -23.45 -19.92 -35.65
C SER A 217 -23.72 -20.32 -37.11
N THR A 218 -22.78 -19.96 -37.99
CA THR A 218 -22.59 -20.69 -39.24
C THR A 218 -21.31 -21.50 -39.15
N SER A 219 -21.47 -22.74 -39.60
CA SER A 219 -20.69 -23.96 -39.44
C SER A 219 -19.31 -24.03 -40.09
N SER A 220 -18.61 -25.11 -39.68
CA SER A 220 -17.74 -26.00 -40.48
C SER A 220 -16.23 -25.73 -40.34
N SER A 221 -15.32 -26.71 -40.27
CA SER A 221 -15.35 -28.17 -40.11
C SER A 221 -13.90 -28.67 -40.08
N LEU A 222 -13.64 -29.83 -39.44
CA LEU A 222 -12.51 -30.75 -39.65
C LEU A 222 -11.13 -30.25 -39.12
N ARG A 223 -10.20 -31.06 -38.58
CA ARG A 223 -9.91 -32.48 -38.79
C ARG A 223 -8.97 -32.99 -37.68
N GLN A 224 -9.22 -34.21 -37.19
CA GLN A 224 -8.28 -35.01 -36.41
C GLN A 224 -6.98 -35.29 -37.19
N ARG A 225 -5.84 -35.33 -36.48
CA ARG A 225 -4.76 -36.24 -36.84
C ARG A 225 -4.11 -36.86 -35.60
N LYS A 226 -3.90 -38.16 -35.75
CA LYS A 226 -3.60 -39.23 -34.80
C LYS A 226 -2.16 -39.68 -35.06
N GLN A 227 -1.44 -40.09 -34.00
CA GLN A 227 -0.34 -41.09 -33.96
C GLN A 227 0.67 -40.71 -32.86
N SER A 228 1.28 -41.60 -32.08
CA SER A 228 1.13 -43.03 -31.80
C SER A 228 2.23 -43.37 -30.78
N GLN A 229 1.90 -44.02 -29.67
CA GLN A 229 2.86 -44.73 -28.82
C GLN A 229 3.11 -46.13 -29.38
N PRO A 230 4.20 -46.79 -28.94
CA PRO A 230 4.13 -48.20 -28.61
C PRO A 230 4.54 -48.48 -27.15
N GLU A 231 3.76 -49.36 -26.52
CA GLU A 231 4.03 -50.06 -25.26
C GLU A 231 5.09 -51.16 -25.46
N VAL A 232 5.91 -51.46 -24.44
CA VAL A 232 6.21 -52.85 -24.00
C VAL A 232 6.55 -52.84 -22.50
N ALA A 233 6.05 -53.85 -21.79
CA ALA A 233 6.04 -54.06 -20.35
C ALA A 233 7.31 -54.71 -19.73
N THR A 234 7.48 -54.60 -18.40
CA THR A 234 7.51 -55.70 -17.39
C THR A 234 8.45 -55.47 -16.16
N ARG A 235 7.81 -55.58 -14.98
CA ARG A 235 8.17 -56.17 -13.65
C ARG A 235 9.61 -56.42 -13.13
N ALA A 236 9.65 -56.35 -11.77
CA ALA A 236 10.54 -57.02 -10.77
C ALA A 236 11.87 -56.31 -10.43
N SER A 237 12.07 -55.73 -9.25
CA SER A 237 12.29 -56.25 -7.87
C SER A 237 13.72 -56.73 -7.55
N THR A 238 14.17 -56.33 -6.36
CA THR A 238 15.29 -56.81 -5.50
C THR A 238 16.73 -56.29 -5.71
N ALA A 239 17.11 -55.42 -4.77
CA ALA A 239 18.36 -55.32 -3.99
C ALA A 239 19.66 -56.01 -4.48
N SER A 240 20.76 -55.25 -4.53
CA SER A 240 21.93 -55.37 -3.62
C SER A 240 23.04 -54.39 -4.03
N ALA A 241 24.00 -54.18 -3.12
CA ALA A 241 24.89 -53.04 -3.05
C ALA A 241 26.27 -53.22 -3.71
N ALA A 242 26.96 -52.09 -3.88
CA ALA A 242 28.41 -51.85 -4.05
C ALA A 242 29.02 -52.20 -5.43
N ALA A 243 29.89 -51.41 -6.06
CA ALA A 243 30.45 -50.08 -5.82
C ALA A 243 31.22 -49.61 -7.08
N ALA A 244 31.39 -48.28 -7.19
CA ALA A 244 32.53 -47.53 -7.74
C ALA A 244 32.42 -46.80 -9.12
N LYS A 245 32.53 -45.46 -9.00
CA LYS A 245 33.03 -44.41 -9.91
C LYS A 245 32.07 -44.02 -11.06
N THR A 246 31.77 -42.74 -11.37
CA THR A 246 32.26 -41.39 -11.01
C THR A 246 31.27 -40.40 -11.64
N ALA A 247 30.89 -39.31 -10.95
CA ALA A 247 30.51 -37.98 -11.49
C ALA A 247 29.49 -37.29 -10.57
N GLY A 248 29.70 -35.99 -10.35
CA GLY A 248 29.17 -35.24 -9.22
C GLY A 248 27.77 -34.61 -9.38
N ARG A 249 27.29 -34.09 -8.25
CA ARG A 249 26.76 -32.73 -8.08
C ARG A 249 26.32 -32.51 -6.63
N SER A 250 26.61 -31.31 -6.15
CA SER A 250 26.22 -30.63 -4.91
C SER A 250 24.85 -31.06 -4.35
N GLY A 251 24.63 -31.20 -3.04
CA GLY A 251 25.27 -30.47 -1.95
C GLY A 251 24.27 -29.48 -1.33
N HIS A 252 23.49 -29.98 -0.36
CA HIS A 252 22.98 -29.35 0.87
C HIS A 252 22.22 -28.00 0.91
N HIS A 253 20.98 -28.13 1.38
CA HIS A 253 20.38 -27.53 2.59
C HIS A 253 20.65 -26.07 2.99
N ARG A 254 19.54 -25.31 2.94
CA ARG A 254 19.14 -24.13 3.74
C ARG A 254 19.72 -24.05 5.17
N ARG A 255 20.26 -22.88 5.54
CA ARG A 255 19.65 -21.85 6.42
C ARG A 255 20.68 -20.83 6.89
N SER A 256 20.43 -19.56 6.59
CA SER A 256 20.85 -18.43 7.44
C SER A 256 19.71 -17.41 7.40
N SER A 257 18.88 -17.43 8.44
CA SER A 257 17.80 -16.48 8.67
C SER A 257 18.30 -15.43 9.65
N SER A 258 18.41 -14.19 9.18
CA SER A 258 18.73 -13.00 9.94
C SER A 258 17.79 -12.80 11.14
N ILE A 259 18.34 -12.28 12.23
CA ILE A 259 17.69 -11.94 13.51
C ILE A 259 16.53 -10.93 13.37
N SER A 260 16.36 -10.31 12.20
CA SER A 260 15.24 -9.42 11.86
C SER A 260 13.88 -10.12 11.72
N ASP A 261 13.83 -11.44 11.49
CA ASP A 261 12.57 -12.17 11.24
C ASP A 261 11.79 -12.57 12.52
N ARG A 262 12.24 -12.18 13.72
CA ARG A 262 11.64 -12.62 15.00
C ARG A 262 10.70 -11.63 15.69
N PHE A 263 10.44 -10.46 15.11
CA PHE A 263 9.63 -9.42 15.78
C PHE A 263 8.44 -8.87 14.98
N ILE A 264 8.07 -9.48 13.85
CA ILE A 264 6.87 -9.07 13.10
C ILE A 264 5.73 -10.06 13.41
N PRO A 265 4.66 -9.65 14.12
CA PRO A 265 3.49 -10.51 14.29
C PRO A 265 2.78 -10.70 12.95
N ASP A 266 2.46 -11.96 12.64
CA ASP A 266 1.75 -12.38 11.43
C ASP A 266 0.40 -11.66 11.27
N LEU A 267 0.28 -10.72 10.33
CA LEU A 267 -1.02 -10.19 9.89
C LEU A 267 -1.75 -11.24 9.04
N HIS A 268 -2.61 -12.05 9.66
CA HIS A 268 -3.42 -13.05 8.97
C HIS A 268 -4.23 -12.46 7.79
N PRO A 269 -4.43 -13.21 6.68
CA PRO A 269 -5.28 -12.77 5.58
C PRO A 269 -6.74 -12.65 6.07
N ALA A 270 -7.19 -11.41 6.28
CA ALA A 270 -8.55 -11.06 6.72
C ALA A 270 -9.57 -11.21 5.57
N PRO A 271 -10.88 -11.44 5.84
CA PRO A 271 -11.92 -11.55 4.84
C PRO A 271 -12.14 -10.20 4.12
N PRO A 272 -12.85 -10.21 2.98
CA PRO A 272 -13.10 -9.01 2.19
C PRO A 272 -13.78 -7.88 2.97
N LEU A 273 -14.62 -8.17 3.98
CA LEU A 273 -15.34 -7.12 4.72
C LEU A 273 -14.39 -6.17 5.49
N ARG A 274 -13.40 -6.71 6.21
CA ARG A 274 -12.39 -5.87 6.90
C ARG A 274 -11.55 -5.09 5.93
N GLN A 275 -11.27 -5.68 4.77
CA GLN A 275 -10.53 -5.01 3.70
C GLN A 275 -11.30 -3.81 3.16
N ILE A 276 -12.60 -3.98 2.86
CA ILE A 276 -13.47 -2.90 2.41
C ILE A 276 -13.53 -1.78 3.45
N ILE A 277 -13.63 -2.11 4.74
CA ILE A 277 -13.67 -1.11 5.83
C ILE A 277 -12.37 -0.32 5.90
N LEU A 278 -11.21 -0.99 5.85
CA LEU A 278 -9.90 -0.33 5.96
C LEU A 278 -9.50 0.44 4.69
N ASP A 279 -10.03 0.05 3.53
CA ASP A 279 -9.80 0.73 2.25
C ASP A 279 -10.77 1.91 2.04
N HIS A 280 -11.77 2.08 2.90
CA HIS A 280 -12.73 3.17 2.80
C HIS A 280 -12.03 4.54 3.00
N PRO A 281 -12.35 5.59 2.23
CA PRO A 281 -11.69 6.91 2.32
C PRO A 281 -11.70 7.50 3.73
N ILE A 282 -12.78 7.27 4.48
CA ILE A 282 -12.90 7.68 5.89
C ILE A 282 -11.89 6.93 6.77
N ALA A 283 -11.76 5.60 6.63
CA ALA A 283 -10.81 4.84 7.41
C ALA A 283 -9.36 5.25 7.11
N VAL A 284 -9.08 5.57 5.84
CA VAL A 284 -7.78 6.10 5.41
C VAL A 284 -7.53 7.49 5.97
N ALA A 285 -8.51 8.40 5.92
CA ALA A 285 -8.41 9.75 6.47
C ALA A 285 -8.19 9.75 7.98
N PHE A 286 -8.87 8.86 8.71
CA PHE A 286 -8.67 8.68 10.15
C PHE A 286 -7.47 7.78 10.50
N ARG A 287 -6.73 7.27 9.50
CA ARG A 287 -5.55 6.40 9.69
C ARG A 287 -5.89 5.15 10.54
N ILE A 288 -7.05 4.54 10.29
CA ILE A 288 -7.52 3.34 11.01
C ILE A 288 -6.69 2.13 10.57
N ARG A 289 -6.28 1.31 11.54
CA ARG A 289 -5.42 0.13 11.32
C ARG A 289 -6.02 -1.14 11.88
N ASP A 290 -5.54 -2.27 11.35
CA ASP A 290 -5.75 -3.60 11.94
C ASP A 290 -4.37 -4.22 12.24
N SER A 291 -3.83 -3.87 13.40
CA SER A 291 -2.55 -4.39 13.91
C SER A 291 -2.53 -4.37 15.43
N TRP A 292 -1.73 -5.26 16.02
CA TRP A 292 -1.52 -5.39 17.48
C TRP A 292 -0.21 -4.79 17.97
N MET A 293 0.55 -4.15 17.09
CA MET A 293 1.82 -3.54 17.47
C MET A 293 1.57 -2.24 18.24
N VAL A 294 2.11 -2.17 19.45
CA VAL A 294 2.26 -0.91 20.19
C VAL A 294 3.54 -0.29 19.67
N TRP A 295 3.37 0.84 18.99
CA TRP A 295 4.47 1.46 18.29
C TRP A 295 4.88 2.76 18.98
N ARG A 296 6.14 3.18 18.79
CA ARG A 296 6.75 4.24 19.60
C ARG A 296 6.17 5.61 19.30
N ASP A 297 5.63 5.83 18.10
CA ASP A 297 5.05 7.11 17.69
C ASP A 297 3.53 7.23 17.94
N GLY A 298 2.88 6.18 18.44
CA GLY A 298 1.43 6.14 18.61
C GLY A 298 0.65 5.89 17.31
N GLY A 299 1.31 5.63 16.18
CA GLY A 299 0.69 5.45 14.87
C GLY A 299 0.39 6.75 14.12
N ILE A 300 1.19 7.80 14.30
CA ILE A 300 0.90 9.14 13.78
C ILE A 300 1.26 9.24 12.28
N GLU A 301 2.48 8.99 11.82
CA GLU A 301 2.82 9.14 10.38
C GLU A 301 3.70 8.04 9.77
N GLY A 302 4.88 7.76 10.33
CA GLY A 302 5.79 6.77 9.74
C GLY A 302 5.24 5.33 9.82
N GLU A 303 4.62 5.00 10.95
CA GLU A 303 4.19 3.64 11.26
C GLU A 303 2.85 3.26 10.62
N TYR A 304 1.95 4.23 10.39
CA TYR A 304 0.75 4.01 9.56
C TYR A 304 1.13 3.74 8.10
N GLY A 305 2.09 4.49 7.55
CA GLY A 305 2.63 4.25 6.21
C GLY A 305 3.22 2.85 6.08
N ALA A 306 4.05 2.42 7.04
CA ALA A 306 4.63 1.08 7.06
C ALA A 306 3.57 -0.03 7.12
N TRP A 307 2.59 0.11 8.02
CA TRP A 307 1.46 -0.83 8.11
C TRP A 307 0.63 -0.87 6.82
N GLN A 308 0.33 0.30 6.22
CA GLN A 308 -0.46 0.38 5.00
C GLN A 308 0.28 -0.21 3.79
N ARG A 309 1.61 -0.05 3.72
CA ARG A 309 2.46 -0.70 2.70
C ARG A 309 2.40 -2.22 2.81
N GLU A 310 2.56 -2.76 4.02
CA GLU A 310 2.47 -4.19 4.28
C GLU A 310 1.05 -4.73 3.98
N TRP A 311 0.03 -3.99 4.39
CA TRP A 311 -1.37 -4.27 4.08
C TRP A 311 -1.61 -4.34 2.57
N LYS A 312 -1.16 -3.34 1.80
CA LYS A 312 -1.27 -3.29 0.33
C LYS A 312 -0.45 -4.39 -0.35
N LYS A 313 0.74 -4.73 0.16
CA LYS A 313 1.62 -5.79 -0.35
C LYS A 313 0.96 -7.16 -0.26
N ARG A 314 0.30 -7.47 0.87
CA ARG A 314 -0.46 -8.72 1.07
C ARG A 314 -1.73 -8.83 0.20
N ARG A 315 -2.22 -7.72 -0.38
CA ARG A 315 -3.33 -7.72 -1.36
C ARG A 315 -2.90 -8.00 -2.80
N LYS A 316 -1.61 -7.91 -3.16
CA LYS A 316 -1.12 -8.16 -4.54
C LYS A 316 -1.60 -9.51 -5.14
N PRO A 317 -1.69 -10.62 -4.38
CA PRO A 317 -2.23 -11.90 -4.89
C PRO A 317 -3.75 -11.86 -5.17
N TRP A 318 -4.54 -11.22 -4.31
CA TRP A 318 -5.99 -11.11 -4.49
C TRP A 318 -6.37 -10.16 -5.61
N LYS A 319 -5.62 -9.05 -5.74
CA LYS A 319 -5.79 -8.10 -6.84
C LYS A 319 -5.46 -8.76 -8.19
N ARG A 320 -4.38 -9.55 -8.27
CA ARG A 320 -4.09 -10.38 -9.47
C ARG A 320 -5.18 -11.39 -9.81
N TYR A 321 -5.85 -12.00 -8.82
CA TYR A 321 -6.96 -12.93 -9.06
C TYR A 321 -8.20 -12.22 -9.63
N TYR A 322 -8.56 -11.05 -9.09
CA TYR A 322 -9.70 -10.27 -9.59
C TYR A 322 -9.39 -9.58 -10.93
N ASP A 323 -8.17 -9.06 -11.09
CA ASP A 323 -7.65 -8.56 -12.36
C ASP A 323 -7.56 -9.69 -13.40
N SER A 324 -7.27 -10.94 -12.99
CA SER A 324 -7.31 -12.11 -13.87
C SER A 324 -8.73 -12.56 -14.25
N LEU A 325 -9.73 -12.31 -13.39
CA LEU A 325 -11.15 -12.52 -13.71
C LEU A 325 -11.67 -11.42 -14.64
N ALA A 326 -11.19 -10.18 -14.48
CA ALA A 326 -11.47 -9.06 -15.37
C ALA A 326 -10.73 -9.18 -16.72
N SER A 327 -9.55 -9.79 -16.75
CA SER A 327 -8.81 -10.09 -17.97
C SER A 327 -9.23 -11.41 -18.62
N SER A 328 -9.89 -12.33 -17.88
CA SER A 328 -10.48 -13.56 -18.45
C SER A 328 -11.65 -13.30 -19.39
N SER A 329 -12.15 -12.07 -19.44
CA SER A 329 -13.10 -11.59 -20.47
C SER A 329 -12.43 -10.84 -21.63
N ALA A 330 -11.09 -10.75 -21.68
CA ALA A 330 -10.41 -9.87 -22.62
C ALA A 330 -9.25 -10.48 -23.42
N ASP A 331 -8.62 -11.59 -23.01
CA ASP A 331 -7.42 -12.10 -23.71
C ASP A 331 -7.54 -13.58 -24.12
N GLU A 332 -8.01 -13.82 -25.35
CA GLU A 332 -7.48 -14.90 -26.19
C GLU A 332 -6.48 -14.29 -27.19
N ALA A 333 -5.38 -15.03 -27.41
CA ALA A 333 -4.20 -14.73 -28.24
C ALA A 333 -3.15 -13.86 -27.52
N VAL A 334 -1.89 -14.27 -27.34
CA VAL A 334 -0.99 -14.88 -28.33
C VAL A 334 0.08 -15.76 -27.63
N VAL A 335 0.46 -16.83 -28.33
CA VAL A 335 1.52 -17.80 -28.06
C VAL A 335 2.83 -17.31 -28.70
N ASP A 336 3.97 -17.53 -28.03
CA ASP A 336 5.33 -17.37 -28.56
C ASP A 336 5.56 -18.23 -29.82
N ASP A 337 6.21 -17.68 -30.85
CA ASP A 337 7.45 -18.24 -31.41
C ASP A 337 7.98 -17.37 -32.57
N ASP A 338 9.31 -17.38 -32.69
CA ASP A 338 10.17 -16.71 -33.66
C ASP A 338 9.84 -17.02 -35.14
N ASP A 339 10.05 -16.05 -36.04
CA ASP A 339 10.91 -16.17 -37.24
C ASP A 339 10.74 -14.96 -38.19
N ASP A 340 11.84 -14.62 -38.85
CA ASP A 340 12.05 -13.50 -39.77
C ASP A 340 11.04 -13.41 -40.93
N MET A 341 10.58 -12.19 -41.25
CA MET A 341 10.47 -11.68 -42.62
C MET A 341 10.29 -10.15 -42.64
N GLU A 342 11.19 -9.47 -43.37
CA GLU A 342 11.02 -8.08 -43.80
C GLU A 342 9.91 -7.98 -44.86
N GLU A 343 8.93 -7.08 -44.68
CA GLU A 343 8.52 -6.16 -45.75
C GLU A 343 7.60 -5.02 -45.25
N ASN A 344 8.00 -3.80 -45.64
CA ASN A 344 7.20 -2.59 -45.88
C ASN A 344 6.45 -1.89 -44.72
N GLY A 345 6.97 -0.69 -44.37
CA GLY A 345 6.09 0.49 -44.33
C GLY A 345 6.09 1.39 -43.09
N ASN A 346 6.90 1.12 -42.05
CA ASN A 346 7.07 2.08 -40.95
C ASN A 346 8.44 1.90 -40.30
N LEU A 347 9.43 2.71 -40.70
CA LEU A 347 10.72 2.78 -40.03
C LEU A 347 10.55 3.33 -38.61
N ARG A 348 10.18 2.46 -37.68
CA ARG A 348 10.24 2.71 -36.25
C ARG A 348 11.72 2.63 -35.88
N ALA A 349 12.35 3.77 -35.56
CA ALA A 349 13.74 3.82 -35.15
C ALA A 349 13.98 2.83 -33.99
N LYS A 350 14.92 1.90 -34.16
CA LYS A 350 15.32 0.96 -33.10
C LYS A 350 15.79 1.76 -31.86
N PRO A 351 15.46 1.34 -30.63
CA PRO A 351 15.85 2.07 -29.42
C PRO A 351 17.37 2.20 -29.32
N ASN A 352 17.87 3.44 -29.33
CA ASN A 352 19.31 3.72 -29.23
C ASN A 352 19.74 3.75 -27.75
N LYS A 353 20.04 2.56 -27.23
CA LYS A 353 20.42 2.35 -25.82
C LYS A 353 21.67 3.13 -25.38
N GLU A 354 22.58 3.45 -26.30
CA GLU A 354 23.78 4.24 -26.00
C GLU A 354 23.44 5.71 -25.77
N ARG A 355 22.61 6.30 -26.65
CA ARG A 355 22.09 7.66 -26.45
C ARG A 355 21.28 7.78 -25.17
N ASP A 356 20.42 6.79 -24.88
CA ASP A 356 19.58 6.80 -23.68
C ASP A 356 20.44 6.77 -22.40
N TYR A 357 21.56 6.02 -22.44
CA TYR A 357 22.55 6.00 -21.38
C TYR A 357 23.27 7.34 -21.20
N ASP A 358 23.79 7.94 -22.27
CA ASP A 358 24.51 9.21 -22.20
C ASP A 358 23.62 10.34 -21.66
N LEU A 359 22.35 10.38 -22.07
CA LEU A 359 21.39 11.36 -21.56
C LEU A 359 20.98 11.11 -20.10
N MET A 360 20.92 9.85 -19.66
CA MET A 360 20.73 9.53 -18.25
C MET A 360 21.95 9.95 -17.40
N VAL A 361 23.16 9.82 -17.93
CA VAL A 361 24.38 10.35 -17.27
C VAL A 361 24.32 11.87 -17.14
N VAL A 362 23.84 12.59 -18.15
CA VAL A 362 23.60 14.04 -18.04
C VAL A 362 22.57 14.33 -16.94
N ALA A 363 21.45 13.60 -16.89
CA ALA A 363 20.45 13.76 -15.82
C ALA A 363 21.05 13.49 -14.43
N LEU A 364 21.96 12.52 -14.30
CA LEU A 364 22.67 12.22 -13.06
C LEU A 364 23.58 13.38 -12.62
N ARG A 365 24.31 14.00 -13.57
CA ARG A 365 25.10 15.21 -13.30
C ARG A 365 24.23 16.40 -12.89
N GLU A 366 23.04 16.56 -13.47
CA GLU A 366 22.09 17.58 -13.04
C GLU A 366 21.62 17.32 -11.60
N ALA A 367 21.29 16.07 -11.26
CA ALA A 367 20.88 15.70 -9.91
C ALA A 367 21.96 16.00 -8.85
N ASP A 368 23.25 15.85 -9.22
CA ASP A 368 24.38 16.11 -8.31
C ASP A 368 24.54 17.60 -7.94
N LYS A 369 24.04 18.53 -8.77
CA LYS A 369 24.02 19.97 -8.48
C LYS A 369 23.06 20.35 -7.34
N CYS A 370 22.17 19.44 -6.96
CA CYS A 370 21.14 19.69 -5.98
C CYS A 370 21.72 19.91 -4.57
N ILE A 371 21.25 20.94 -3.86
CA ILE A 371 21.55 21.14 -2.44
C ILE A 371 20.84 20.03 -1.65
N PRO A 372 21.57 19.18 -0.90
CA PRO A 372 20.99 18.04 -0.20
C PRO A 372 20.12 18.49 0.98
N LEU A 373 19.00 17.79 1.17
CA LEU A 373 18.10 17.97 2.31
C LEU A 373 17.74 16.59 2.86
N THR A 374 17.62 16.47 4.18
CA THR A 374 17.24 15.20 4.85
C THR A 374 15.79 14.79 4.61
N THR A 375 14.96 15.69 4.07
CA THR A 375 13.52 15.50 3.90
C THR A 375 13.07 15.41 2.44
N ALA A 376 14.00 15.52 1.48
CA ALA A 376 13.67 15.52 0.05
C ALA A 376 14.80 14.91 -0.79
N PHE A 377 14.44 14.28 -1.91
CA PHE A 377 15.41 13.68 -2.83
C PHE A 377 16.07 14.70 -3.75
N CYS A 378 17.28 14.37 -4.19
CA CYS A 378 18.03 15.08 -5.23
C CYS A 378 17.79 14.37 -6.58
N VAL A 379 16.96 14.96 -7.43
CA VAL A 379 16.58 14.38 -8.73
C VAL A 379 17.07 15.30 -9.84
N GLY A 380 17.41 14.73 -10.98
CA GLY A 380 17.80 15.44 -12.19
C GLY A 380 16.95 14.98 -13.38
N CYS A 381 16.73 15.87 -14.33
CA CYS A 381 15.85 15.69 -15.47
C CYS A 381 16.47 16.30 -16.73
N VAL A 382 16.27 15.67 -17.89
CA VAL A 382 16.68 16.15 -19.21
C VAL A 382 15.54 15.92 -20.18
N ILE A 383 15.18 16.93 -20.98
CA ILE A 383 14.20 16.83 -22.06
C ILE A 383 14.95 16.96 -23.38
N ALA A 384 14.83 15.96 -24.25
CA ALA A 384 15.51 15.90 -25.53
C ALA A 384 14.56 15.52 -26.67
N ILE A 385 14.88 15.92 -27.89
CA ILE A 385 14.13 15.54 -29.10
C ILE A 385 14.43 14.08 -29.47
N GLN A 386 13.44 13.31 -29.91
CA GLN A 386 13.68 11.97 -30.45
C GLN A 386 14.48 12.02 -31.76
N PRO A 387 15.41 11.08 -32.01
CA PRO A 387 16.19 11.09 -33.25
C PRO A 387 15.25 10.80 -34.43
N MET A 388 15.10 11.76 -35.34
CA MET A 388 14.31 11.59 -36.54
C MET A 388 15.19 10.98 -37.65
N PRO A 389 14.76 9.91 -38.33
CA PRO A 389 15.62 9.21 -39.30
C PRO A 389 15.99 10.02 -40.55
N ASN A 390 15.41 11.22 -40.77
CA ASN A 390 15.64 12.01 -42.00
C ASN A 390 15.57 13.55 -41.85
N GLU A 391 15.61 14.11 -40.63
CA GLU A 391 15.53 15.57 -40.45
C GLU A 391 16.66 16.09 -39.55
N ALA A 392 17.57 16.86 -40.15
CA ALA A 392 18.62 17.62 -39.47
C ALA A 392 18.01 18.82 -38.75
N VAL A 393 17.25 18.57 -37.69
CA VAL A 393 16.66 19.61 -36.86
C VAL A 393 17.42 19.62 -35.54
N ILE A 394 18.30 20.62 -35.44
CA ILE A 394 19.07 21.10 -34.28
C ILE A 394 20.49 20.51 -34.16
N ASP A 395 21.44 21.42 -34.32
CA ASP A 395 22.90 21.28 -34.25
C ASP A 395 23.41 20.91 -32.85
N SER A 396 23.04 19.74 -32.35
CA SER A 396 23.70 19.19 -31.16
C SER A 396 23.65 17.67 -31.18
N GLN A 397 24.81 17.04 -31.00
CA GLN A 397 24.96 15.58 -30.93
C GLN A 397 24.04 14.90 -29.88
N THR A 398 23.45 15.68 -28.95
CA THR A 398 22.58 15.19 -27.87
C THR A 398 21.09 15.49 -28.07
N GLY A 399 20.72 16.56 -28.80
CA GLY A 399 19.32 16.95 -29.02
C GLY A 399 18.59 17.44 -27.76
N ILE A 400 19.33 17.89 -26.74
CA ILE A 400 18.77 18.37 -25.45
C ILE A 400 18.15 19.75 -25.66
N LEU A 401 16.89 19.92 -25.21
CA LEU A 401 16.20 21.21 -25.18
C LEU A 401 16.38 21.91 -23.84
N THR A 402 16.08 21.20 -22.75
CA THR A 402 16.21 21.72 -21.39
C THR A 402 16.65 20.63 -20.43
N THR A 403 17.31 21.06 -19.35
CA THR A 403 17.62 20.22 -18.20
C THR A 403 16.86 20.72 -16.98
N GLY A 404 16.90 20.00 -15.87
CA GLY A 404 16.35 20.47 -14.60
C GLY A 404 16.88 19.65 -13.44
N TYR A 405 17.00 20.26 -12.26
CA TYR A 405 17.23 19.52 -11.03
C TYR A 405 16.31 19.97 -9.90
N SER A 406 16.07 19.10 -8.92
CA SER A 406 15.22 19.41 -7.77
C SER A 406 15.69 20.69 -7.09
N ARG A 407 14.76 21.59 -6.78
CA ARG A 407 15.05 22.88 -6.11
C ARG A 407 15.93 23.84 -6.92
N GLU A 408 16.06 23.65 -8.24
CA GLU A 408 16.72 24.61 -9.12
C GLU A 408 15.96 25.95 -9.19
N LEU A 409 14.65 25.88 -9.43
CA LEU A 409 13.78 27.06 -9.45
C LEU A 409 13.23 27.36 -8.05
N PRO A 410 12.92 28.63 -7.72
CA PRO A 410 12.43 29.02 -6.40
C PRO A 410 11.23 28.19 -5.91
N GLY A 411 11.28 27.82 -4.63
CA GLY A 411 10.25 27.03 -3.97
C GLY A 411 10.56 25.52 -3.96
N ASN A 412 9.60 24.73 -3.50
CA ASN A 412 9.72 23.27 -3.50
C ASN A 412 9.42 22.76 -4.93
N THR A 413 10.42 22.76 -5.81
CA THR A 413 10.30 22.36 -7.23
C THR A 413 10.99 21.02 -7.47
N HIS A 414 10.38 20.17 -8.29
CA HIS A 414 10.96 18.88 -8.72
C HIS A 414 11.74 19.06 -10.02
N ALA A 415 12.65 18.14 -10.34
CA ALA A 415 13.50 18.23 -11.52
C ALA A 415 12.71 18.31 -12.83
N GLU A 416 11.66 17.49 -12.97
CA GLU A 416 10.79 17.44 -14.13
C GLU A 416 9.97 18.73 -14.26
N GLN A 417 9.55 19.30 -13.12
CA GLN A 417 8.92 20.62 -13.09
C GLN A 417 9.90 21.69 -13.59
N CYS A 418 11.13 21.74 -13.07
CA CYS A 418 12.14 22.72 -13.49
C CYS A 418 12.44 22.63 -15.00
N ALA A 419 12.56 21.41 -15.54
CA ALA A 419 12.84 21.19 -16.95
C ALA A 419 11.67 21.64 -17.86
N LEU A 420 10.42 21.32 -17.48
CA LEU A 420 9.21 21.73 -18.21
C LEU A 420 8.99 23.24 -18.14
N ASP A 421 9.11 23.84 -16.95
CA ASP A 421 8.91 25.28 -16.75
C ASP A 421 9.96 26.08 -17.56
N LYS A 422 11.21 25.60 -17.64
CA LYS A 422 12.24 26.19 -18.51
C LYS A 422 11.94 26.00 -19.99
N LEU A 423 11.40 24.86 -20.40
CA LEU A 423 11.04 24.59 -21.80
C LEU A 423 9.94 25.54 -22.28
N GLU A 424 8.86 25.69 -21.50
CA GLU A 424 7.78 26.64 -21.79
C GLU A 424 8.30 28.08 -21.78
N ARG A 425 9.20 28.45 -20.85
CA ARG A 425 9.75 29.81 -20.80
C ARG A 425 10.67 30.15 -21.96
N LEU A 426 11.50 29.20 -22.42
CA LEU A 426 12.50 29.44 -23.46
C LEU A 426 11.90 29.36 -24.86
N TYR A 427 10.96 28.44 -25.08
CA TYR A 427 10.47 28.12 -26.42
C TYR A 427 8.95 28.27 -26.57
N GLY A 428 8.19 28.37 -25.48
CA GLY A 428 6.72 28.37 -25.50
C GLY A 428 6.11 29.69 -25.99
N ARG A 429 5.10 29.57 -26.85
CA ARG A 429 4.13 30.59 -27.22
C ARG A 429 2.74 30.11 -26.87
N ARG A 430 2.05 30.87 -26.01
CA ARG A 430 0.64 30.63 -25.70
C ARG A 430 -0.24 31.31 -26.75
N ARG A 431 -1.19 30.57 -27.33
CA ARG A 431 -2.13 31.15 -28.30
C ARG A 431 -3.07 32.10 -27.56
N THR A 432 -3.00 33.40 -27.84
CA THR A 432 -4.01 34.35 -27.37
C THR A 432 -5.27 34.15 -28.21
N SER A 433 -6.38 33.92 -27.53
CA SER A 433 -7.72 33.67 -28.07
C SER A 433 -8.07 34.49 -29.31
N ASP A 434 -8.13 33.81 -30.45
CA ASP A 434 -9.06 34.19 -31.53
C ASP A 434 -9.72 32.89 -32.05
N PRO A 435 -10.93 32.54 -31.59
CA PRO A 435 -11.56 31.23 -31.84
C PRO A 435 -12.08 31.07 -33.28
N ALA A 436 -11.89 32.07 -34.15
CA ALA A 436 -12.40 32.10 -35.53
C ALA A 436 -11.33 31.90 -36.61
N GLY A 437 -10.04 31.82 -36.25
CA GLY A 437 -8.96 31.50 -37.20
C GLY A 437 -8.82 29.99 -37.34
N GLY A 438 -9.39 29.43 -38.41
CA GLY A 438 -9.32 27.99 -38.70
C GLY A 438 -7.90 27.41 -38.58
N ARG A 439 -7.83 26.11 -38.23
CA ARG A 439 -6.63 25.26 -38.21
C ARG A 439 -5.74 25.55 -39.42
N SER A 440 -4.83 26.52 -39.31
CA SER A 440 -4.01 26.98 -40.42
C SER A 440 -2.60 26.50 -40.17
N ALA A 441 -2.09 25.75 -41.16
CA ALA A 441 -0.86 24.98 -41.19
C ALA A 441 -0.85 23.72 -40.28
N LYS A 442 -0.52 22.57 -40.86
CA LYS A 442 -0.15 21.35 -40.13
C LYS A 442 1.09 21.66 -39.29
N GLU A 443 0.90 22.08 -38.04
CA GLU A 443 1.99 22.25 -37.08
C GLU A 443 2.69 20.88 -36.94
N ALA A 444 4.00 20.85 -37.20
CA ALA A 444 4.76 19.62 -37.09
C ALA A 444 4.79 19.19 -35.61
N THR A 445 4.36 17.96 -35.33
CA THR A 445 4.46 17.40 -33.98
C THR A 445 5.83 16.76 -33.81
N ILE A 446 6.62 17.26 -32.86
CA ILE A 446 7.91 16.68 -32.50
C ILE A 446 7.76 15.90 -31.21
N LYS A 447 8.23 14.65 -31.24
CA LYS A 447 8.27 13.77 -30.08
C LYS A 447 9.50 14.02 -29.23
N LEU A 448 9.30 14.03 -27.92
CA LEU A 448 10.33 14.25 -26.92
C LEU A 448 10.51 13.01 -26.05
N ASP A 449 11.76 12.82 -25.62
CA ASP A 449 12.17 11.90 -24.57
C ASP A 449 12.49 12.70 -23.31
N LEU A 450 11.86 12.31 -22.18
CA LEU A 450 12.13 12.88 -20.86
C LEU A 450 12.93 11.87 -20.04
N TYR A 451 14.17 12.20 -19.74
CA TYR A 451 15.06 11.40 -18.88
C TYR A 451 15.00 11.96 -17.46
N THR A 452 14.76 11.11 -16.47
CA THR A 452 14.73 11.50 -15.05
C THR A 452 15.51 10.50 -14.22
N THR A 453 16.31 10.95 -13.25
CA THR A 453 17.10 10.02 -12.42
C THR A 453 16.23 9.17 -11.49
N MET A 454 15.00 9.62 -11.21
CA MET A 454 14.01 8.90 -10.40
C MET A 454 12.63 8.92 -11.05
N GLU A 455 11.84 7.88 -10.80
CA GLU A 455 10.44 7.80 -11.22
C GLU A 455 9.65 9.10 -10.92
N PRO A 456 8.93 9.67 -11.92
CA PRO A 456 8.14 10.87 -11.70
C PRO A 456 7.02 10.67 -10.68
N CYS A 457 6.93 11.58 -9.71
CA CYS A 457 5.98 11.42 -8.61
C CYS A 457 4.52 11.44 -9.08
N SER A 458 3.72 10.48 -8.59
CA SER A 458 2.26 10.46 -8.76
C SER A 458 1.52 11.35 -7.75
N GLU A 459 2.16 11.67 -6.63
CA GLU A 459 1.61 12.49 -5.55
C GLU A 459 2.71 13.35 -4.93
N ARG A 460 2.36 14.51 -4.36
CA ARG A 460 3.31 15.40 -3.67
C ARG A 460 2.81 15.75 -2.29
N LEU A 461 3.65 15.51 -1.28
CA LEU A 461 3.36 15.87 0.12
C LEU A 461 3.18 17.38 0.32
N SER A 462 3.76 18.21 -0.55
CA SER A 462 3.57 19.66 -0.52
C SER A 462 2.20 20.13 -1.04
N GLY A 463 1.37 19.24 -1.58
CA GLY A 463 0.11 19.58 -2.23
C GLY A 463 0.24 20.19 -3.64
N ASN A 464 1.47 20.38 -4.14
CA ASN A 464 1.70 20.88 -5.49
C ASN A 464 1.32 19.82 -6.55
N ALA A 465 1.08 20.26 -7.80
CA ALA A 465 0.84 19.37 -8.92
C ALA A 465 1.99 18.32 -9.08
N PRO A 466 1.67 17.01 -9.05
CA PRO A 466 2.64 15.93 -9.25
C PRO A 466 3.30 15.95 -10.63
N CYS A 467 4.51 15.41 -10.74
CA CYS A 467 5.28 15.41 -11.99
C CYS A 467 4.54 14.69 -13.12
N VAL A 468 3.87 13.57 -12.81
CA VAL A 468 3.03 12.84 -13.76
C VAL A 468 1.93 13.74 -14.33
N GLN A 469 1.22 14.48 -13.47
CA GLN A 469 0.16 15.37 -13.92
C GLN A 469 0.70 16.53 -14.76
N ARG A 470 1.92 17.02 -14.47
CA ARG A 470 2.59 18.04 -15.29
C ARG A 470 2.94 17.52 -16.67
N ILE A 471 3.49 16.32 -16.77
CA ILE A 471 3.80 15.67 -18.06
C ILE A 471 2.53 15.46 -18.89
N LEU A 472 1.45 14.98 -18.26
CA LEU A 472 0.18 14.76 -18.94
C LEU A 472 -0.49 16.09 -19.37
N ALA A 473 -0.45 17.12 -18.51
CA ALA A 473 -0.95 18.44 -18.84
C ALA A 473 -0.18 19.09 -20.00
N PHE A 474 1.16 18.94 -20.02
CA PHE A 474 2.00 19.37 -21.13
C PHE A 474 1.58 18.71 -22.45
N ASN A 475 1.44 17.38 -22.45
CA ASN A 475 1.00 16.64 -23.62
C ASN A 475 -0.40 17.03 -24.08
N LYS A 476 -1.32 17.26 -23.13
CA LYS A 476 -2.69 17.69 -23.43
C LYS A 476 -2.69 19.08 -24.06
N ALA A 477 -1.99 20.05 -23.49
CA ALA A 477 -1.89 21.41 -24.00
C ALA A 477 -1.28 21.46 -25.42
N GLY A 478 -0.30 20.60 -25.70
CA GLY A 478 0.24 20.44 -27.06
C GLY A 478 -0.81 19.88 -28.05
N ARG A 479 -1.52 18.81 -27.70
CA ARG A 479 -2.55 18.20 -28.57
C ARG A 479 -3.74 19.12 -28.82
N ASP A 480 -4.13 19.89 -27.80
CA ASP A 480 -5.24 20.84 -27.87
C ASP A 480 -4.83 22.14 -28.62
N GLY A 481 -3.55 22.29 -28.98
CA GLY A 481 -3.02 23.46 -29.68
C GLY A 481 -2.98 24.73 -28.83
N GLU A 482 -3.07 24.59 -27.51
CA GLU A 482 -2.98 25.68 -26.53
C GLU A 482 -1.53 26.15 -26.34
N LEU A 483 -0.58 25.23 -26.49
CA LEU A 483 0.84 25.46 -26.30
C LEU A 483 1.63 25.05 -27.56
N VAL A 484 2.24 26.04 -28.20
CA VAL A 484 3.08 25.87 -29.40
C VAL A 484 4.49 26.34 -29.06
N PHE A 485 5.51 25.76 -29.68
CA PHE A 485 6.91 26.07 -29.40
C PHE A 485 7.61 26.59 -30.64
N SER A 486 8.42 27.63 -30.51
CA SER A 486 9.22 28.17 -31.61
C SER A 486 10.64 27.63 -31.50
N LEU A 487 10.99 26.64 -32.33
CA LEU A 487 12.32 26.04 -32.34
C LEU A 487 13.18 26.61 -33.49
N PRO A 488 14.49 26.87 -33.25
CA PRO A 488 15.39 27.29 -34.31
C PRO A 488 15.64 26.16 -35.31
N VAL A 489 15.48 26.42 -36.60
CA VAL A 489 15.83 25.45 -37.66
C VAL A 489 17.27 25.70 -38.11
N GLY A 490 18.11 24.66 -38.06
CA GLY A 490 19.46 24.70 -38.58
C GLY A 490 19.45 24.97 -40.09
N GLY A 491 20.03 26.10 -40.52
CA GLY A 491 20.18 26.42 -41.94
C GLY A 491 21.25 25.53 -42.56
N GLY A 492 20.85 24.70 -43.55
CA GLY A 492 21.81 24.07 -44.45
C GLY A 492 22.71 25.14 -45.08
N GLY A 493 24.01 24.90 -45.06
CA GLY A 493 25.06 25.86 -45.40
C GLY A 493 24.76 26.67 -46.66
N GLY A 494 24.51 27.96 -46.46
CA GLY A 494 24.47 28.98 -47.50
C GLY A 494 25.18 30.21 -46.97
N SER A 495 26.40 30.44 -47.45
CA SER A 495 27.14 31.69 -47.22
C SER A 495 26.32 32.86 -47.73
N GLY A 496 25.80 33.67 -46.80
CA GLY A 496 25.06 34.88 -47.09
C GLY A 496 24.81 35.62 -45.77
N SER A 497 25.48 36.76 -45.60
CA SER A 497 25.25 37.68 -44.50
C SER A 497 23.77 38.10 -44.46
N ASP A 498 23.25 38.25 -43.23
CA ASP A 498 21.88 38.66 -42.87
C ASP A 498 20.88 37.50 -42.71
N GLY A 499 21.07 36.69 -41.66
CA GLY A 499 20.17 35.59 -41.31
C GLY A 499 19.51 35.78 -39.95
N GLU A 500 18.33 36.44 -39.89
CA GLU A 500 17.38 36.16 -38.82
C GLU A 500 17.11 34.64 -38.81
N GLY A 501 17.47 33.96 -37.73
CA GLY A 501 17.29 32.52 -37.59
C GLY A 501 15.83 32.15 -37.83
N LYS A 502 15.55 31.36 -38.87
CA LYS A 502 14.20 30.88 -39.16
C LYS A 502 13.77 29.93 -38.04
N SER A 503 12.92 30.41 -37.13
CA SER A 503 12.23 29.56 -36.17
C SER A 503 10.96 28.98 -36.78
N ARG A 504 10.65 27.73 -36.45
CA ARG A 504 9.40 27.07 -36.81
C ARG A 504 8.56 26.81 -35.57
N ASP A 505 7.27 27.10 -35.71
CA ASP A 505 6.27 26.80 -34.70
C ASP A 505 5.88 25.32 -34.81
N VAL A 506 6.05 24.60 -33.70
CA VAL A 506 5.88 23.14 -33.59
C VAL A 506 5.11 22.77 -32.33
N VAL A 507 4.45 21.63 -32.35
CA VAL A 507 3.83 21.05 -31.15
C VAL A 507 4.81 20.04 -30.57
N LEU A 508 5.11 20.16 -29.27
CA LEU A 508 5.98 19.22 -28.58
C LEU A 508 5.16 18.25 -27.73
N ILE A 509 5.46 16.95 -27.83
CA ILE A 509 4.79 15.89 -27.06
C ILE A 509 5.85 14.97 -26.44
N ILE A 510 5.78 14.77 -25.12
CA ILE A 510 6.57 13.76 -24.43
C ILE A 510 5.98 12.39 -24.74
N ASP A 511 6.70 11.60 -25.52
CA ASP A 511 6.30 10.28 -26.00
C ASP A 511 6.91 9.15 -25.16
N ARG A 512 8.15 9.35 -24.67
CA ARG A 512 8.85 8.42 -23.78
C ARG A 512 9.34 9.14 -22.51
N VAL A 513 9.23 8.44 -21.39
CA VAL A 513 9.83 8.80 -20.10
C VAL A 513 10.81 7.72 -19.70
N LEU A 514 12.07 8.07 -19.60
CA LEU A 514 13.16 7.17 -19.25
C LEU A 514 13.63 7.47 -17.83
N GLN A 515 13.56 6.48 -16.94
CA GLN A 515 13.89 6.65 -15.54
C GLN A 515 15.18 5.92 -15.15
N GLY A 516 15.98 6.50 -14.25
CA GLY A 516 17.21 5.89 -13.74
C GLY A 516 16.95 4.83 -12.68
N VAL A 517 16.09 5.15 -11.70
CA VAL A 517 15.62 4.21 -10.69
C VAL A 517 14.14 4.42 -10.42
N SER A 518 13.42 3.35 -10.07
CA SER A 518 12.05 3.50 -9.56
C SER A 518 12.08 4.15 -8.19
N GLU A 519 11.05 4.91 -7.80
CA GLU A 519 11.05 5.51 -6.45
C GLU A 519 11.13 4.39 -5.39
N PRO A 520 12.11 4.42 -4.46
CA PRO A 520 12.25 3.36 -3.47
C PRO A 520 10.99 3.24 -2.61
N GLU A 521 10.57 2.00 -2.30
CA GLU A 521 9.30 1.71 -1.60
C GLU A 521 9.18 2.35 -0.19
N ASP A 522 10.26 2.94 0.31
CA ASP A 522 10.37 3.56 1.63
C ASP A 522 9.80 4.99 1.71
N PHE A 523 9.58 5.68 0.58
CA PHE A 523 9.15 7.09 0.55
C PHE A 523 7.64 7.25 0.31
N VAL A 524 7.19 7.39 -0.95
CA VAL A 524 5.79 7.42 -1.38
C VAL A 524 5.58 6.25 -2.35
N LEU A 525 4.44 5.54 -2.27
CA LEU A 525 4.11 4.50 -3.26
C LEU A 525 3.78 5.17 -4.60
N CYS A 526 4.84 5.50 -5.36
CA CYS A 526 4.71 6.09 -6.67
C CYS A 526 3.95 5.15 -7.61
N GLN A 527 2.97 5.71 -8.31
CA GLN A 527 2.27 5.04 -9.40
C GLN A 527 2.55 5.75 -10.73
N GLY A 528 3.63 6.54 -10.79
CA GLY A 528 3.87 7.45 -11.90
C GLY A 528 4.12 6.73 -13.22
N ALA A 529 4.96 5.69 -13.19
CA ALA A 529 5.19 4.86 -14.37
C ALA A 529 3.90 4.19 -14.87
N ARG A 530 2.99 3.78 -13.97
CA ARG A 530 1.70 3.19 -14.37
C ARG A 530 0.78 4.23 -15.00
N MET A 531 0.61 5.37 -14.36
CA MET A 531 -0.27 6.45 -14.82
C MET A 531 0.16 7.00 -16.19
N LEU A 532 1.47 7.11 -16.43
CA LEU A 532 2.01 7.52 -17.73
C LEU A 532 1.70 6.48 -18.82
N ARG A 533 1.91 5.19 -18.54
CA ARG A 533 1.58 4.10 -19.48
C ARG A 533 0.10 4.02 -19.82
N GLU A 534 -0.79 4.23 -18.84
CA GLU A 534 -2.24 4.30 -19.04
C GLU A 534 -2.66 5.43 -20.01
N GLN A 535 -1.81 6.45 -20.19
CA GLN A 535 -2.03 7.57 -21.12
C GLN A 535 -1.16 7.49 -22.39
N HIS A 536 -0.70 6.27 -22.72
CA HIS A 536 0.13 5.97 -23.89
C HIS A 536 1.49 6.69 -23.93
N VAL A 537 2.02 7.10 -22.77
CA VAL A 537 3.43 7.53 -22.64
C VAL A 537 4.26 6.31 -22.30
N GLN A 538 5.29 6.02 -23.09
CA GLN A 538 6.17 4.87 -22.86
C GLN A 538 7.05 5.14 -21.63
N VAL A 539 7.25 4.13 -20.78
CA VAL A 539 8.10 4.27 -19.59
C VAL A 539 9.08 3.11 -19.49
N GLU A 540 10.38 3.43 -19.52
CA GLU A 540 11.50 2.47 -19.52
C GLU A 540 12.53 2.84 -18.45
N THR A 541 13.16 1.85 -17.84
CA THR A 541 14.31 2.07 -16.95
C THR A 541 15.60 1.96 -17.76
N VAL A 542 16.46 2.97 -17.68
CA VAL A 542 17.72 3.01 -18.43
C VAL A 542 18.75 2.07 -17.78
N VAL A 543 19.41 1.26 -18.60
CA VAL A 543 20.47 0.35 -18.17
C VAL A 543 21.75 0.71 -18.93
N ALA A 544 22.90 0.67 -18.26
CA ALA A 544 24.17 0.93 -18.90
C ALA A 544 24.50 -0.15 -19.97
N PRO A 545 24.87 0.24 -21.20
CA PRO A 545 25.18 -0.69 -22.27
C PRO A 545 26.49 -1.46 -22.02
N PRO A 546 26.59 -2.75 -22.43
CA PRO A 546 27.80 -3.55 -22.26
C PRO A 546 29.03 -2.99 -22.98
N SER A 547 28.85 -2.32 -24.13
CA SER A 547 29.90 -1.78 -25.01
C SER A 547 30.71 -0.65 -24.37
N HIS A 548 30.08 0.22 -23.58
CA HIS A 548 30.77 1.31 -22.88
C HIS A 548 31.79 0.82 -21.84
N HIS A 549 31.62 -0.40 -21.32
CA HIS A 549 32.60 -1.01 -20.40
C HIS A 549 33.94 -1.31 -21.08
N HIS A 550 33.92 -1.65 -22.38
CA HIS A 550 35.13 -1.98 -23.13
C HIS A 550 35.85 -0.75 -23.70
N GLN A 551 35.10 0.29 -24.08
CA GLN A 551 35.68 1.47 -24.76
C GLN A 551 36.46 2.40 -23.82
N ARG A 552 36.01 2.60 -22.57
CA ARG A 552 36.80 3.35 -21.56
C ARG A 552 38.02 2.57 -21.08
N GLN A 553 37.93 1.25 -20.97
CA GLN A 553 39.10 0.42 -20.62
C GLN A 553 40.21 0.54 -21.68
N GLN A 554 39.87 0.62 -22.97
CA GLN A 554 40.87 0.78 -24.03
C GLN A 554 41.50 2.19 -24.08
N GLN A 555 40.78 3.26 -23.70
CA GLN A 555 41.34 4.62 -23.69
C GLN A 555 42.27 4.91 -22.49
N GLN A 556 42.20 4.14 -21.40
CA GLN A 556 43.00 4.35 -20.18
C GLN A 556 44.24 3.45 -20.05
N HIS A 557 44.65 2.71 -21.09
CA HIS A 557 45.84 1.85 -21.00
C HIS A 557 47.16 2.65 -20.87
N ARG A 558 47.59 2.90 -19.63
CA ARG A 558 49.01 2.96 -19.25
C ARG A 558 49.49 1.54 -18.86
N PRO A 559 50.71 1.11 -19.22
CA PRO A 559 51.09 -0.32 -19.16
C PRO A 559 51.30 -0.93 -17.76
N HIS A 560 51.01 -0.23 -16.66
CA HIS A 560 51.30 -0.70 -15.31
C HIS A 560 50.29 -0.19 -14.26
N ASP A 561 49.01 -0.59 -14.37
CA ASP A 561 48.03 -0.36 -13.31
C ASP A 561 47.44 -1.71 -12.80
N PRO A 562 47.58 -2.06 -11.51
CA PRO A 562 47.06 -3.31 -10.93
C PRO A 562 45.52 -3.48 -10.98
N GLY A 563 44.78 -2.50 -11.51
CA GLY A 563 43.32 -2.49 -11.63
C GLY A 563 42.73 -2.98 -12.96
N ALA A 564 43.56 -3.46 -13.90
CA ALA A 564 43.12 -3.91 -15.22
C ALA A 564 42.21 -5.14 -15.14
N GLY A 565 40.89 -4.92 -15.14
CA GLY A 565 39.87 -5.97 -15.09
C GLY A 565 38.61 -5.63 -14.30
N TRP A 566 38.53 -4.44 -13.69
CA TRP A 566 37.30 -4.04 -13.01
C TRP A 566 36.20 -3.66 -14.01
N THR A 567 35.08 -4.38 -13.96
CA THR A 567 33.84 -4.06 -14.68
C THR A 567 32.73 -3.75 -13.67
N PRO A 568 32.02 -2.62 -13.81
CA PRO A 568 30.84 -2.33 -13.01
C PRO A 568 29.79 -3.44 -13.14
N LYS A 569 28.99 -3.66 -12.10
CA LYS A 569 27.82 -4.55 -12.20
C LYS A 569 26.78 -3.94 -13.15
N PRO A 570 25.97 -4.72 -13.88
CA PRO A 570 24.96 -4.18 -14.80
C PRO A 570 23.96 -3.20 -14.18
N ASP A 571 23.71 -3.32 -12.88
CA ASP A 571 22.80 -2.49 -12.09
C ASP A 571 23.46 -1.24 -11.48
N TRP A 572 24.69 -0.90 -11.89
CA TRP A 572 25.42 0.23 -11.30
C TRP A 572 24.72 1.56 -11.51
N LEU A 573 24.12 1.79 -12.69
CA LEU A 573 23.46 3.06 -13.02
C LEU A 573 22.23 3.28 -12.14
N GLU A 574 21.40 2.24 -11.97
CA GLU A 574 20.22 2.27 -11.09
C GLU A 574 20.62 2.56 -9.63
N LYS A 575 21.67 1.87 -9.14
CA LYS A 575 22.21 2.10 -7.79
C LYS A 575 22.75 3.51 -7.60
N GLU A 576 23.39 4.05 -8.62
CA GLU A 576 23.97 5.38 -8.56
C GLU A 576 22.90 6.47 -8.62
N CYS A 577 21.85 6.28 -9.44
CA CYS A 577 20.65 7.12 -9.40
C CYS A 577 20.00 7.12 -8.01
N LEU A 578 19.86 5.94 -7.37
CA LEU A 578 19.34 5.84 -6.00
C LEU A 578 20.26 6.50 -4.97
N ARG A 579 21.58 6.38 -5.15
CA ARG A 579 22.56 7.01 -4.26
C ARG A 579 22.48 8.53 -4.31
N ILE A 580 22.53 9.09 -5.52
CA ILE A 580 22.41 10.55 -5.72
C ILE A 580 21.05 11.06 -5.22
N ALA A 581 19.98 10.31 -5.42
CA ALA A 581 18.68 10.66 -4.87
C ALA A 581 18.70 10.86 -3.35
N LYS A 582 19.38 9.97 -2.64
CA LYS A 582 19.55 9.99 -1.18
C LYS A 582 20.74 10.83 -0.70
N LYS A 583 21.33 11.66 -1.56
CA LYS A 583 22.47 12.52 -1.20
C LYS A 583 22.16 13.35 0.05
N GLY A 584 22.93 13.11 1.12
CA GLY A 584 22.77 13.75 2.44
C GLY A 584 21.72 13.12 3.38
N HIS A 585 21.13 11.98 3.03
CA HIS A 585 20.26 11.20 3.94
C HIS A 585 21.10 10.29 4.84
N GLN A 586 20.57 9.89 6.00
CA GLN A 586 21.28 8.98 6.92
C GLN A 586 21.54 7.60 6.32
N ASP A 587 20.70 7.19 5.36
CA ASP A 587 20.73 5.93 4.65
C ASP A 587 21.26 6.08 3.21
N GLU A 588 22.06 7.12 2.93
CA GLU A 588 22.76 7.27 1.65
C GLU A 588 23.65 6.03 1.37
N PRO A 589 23.47 5.32 0.25
CA PRO A 589 24.34 4.21 -0.14
C PRO A 589 25.81 4.63 -0.27
N THR A 590 26.74 3.76 0.11
CA THR A 590 28.19 4.04 -0.02
C THR A 590 28.58 4.19 -1.50
N ALA A 591 29.24 5.30 -1.84
CA ALA A 591 29.77 5.53 -3.18
C ALA A 591 30.98 4.63 -3.49
N ASP A 592 30.99 3.96 -4.65
CA ASP A 592 32.22 3.37 -5.22
C ASP A 592 32.93 4.46 -6.03
N PRO A 593 34.13 4.93 -5.63
CA PRO A 593 34.84 6.01 -6.32
C PRO A 593 35.02 5.77 -7.82
N ARG A 594 35.19 4.50 -8.22
CA ARG A 594 35.33 4.13 -9.65
C ARG A 594 34.03 4.27 -10.41
N VAL A 595 32.88 4.04 -9.76
CA VAL A 595 31.56 4.29 -10.35
C VAL A 595 31.30 5.79 -10.49
N VAL A 596 31.67 6.58 -9.47
CA VAL A 596 31.55 8.05 -9.52
C VAL A 596 32.32 8.62 -10.70
N GLU A 597 33.56 8.16 -10.91
CA GLU A 597 34.41 8.60 -12.02
C GLU A 597 33.81 8.30 -13.42
N LEU A 598 32.95 7.28 -13.55
CA LEU A 598 32.32 6.94 -14.83
C LEU A 598 31.36 8.03 -15.34
N TRP A 599 30.71 8.76 -14.44
CA TRP A 599 29.69 9.74 -14.83
C TRP A 599 30.04 11.17 -14.40
N SER A 600 31.00 11.38 -13.49
CA SER A 600 31.38 12.71 -13.01
C SER A 600 32.30 13.48 -13.96
N GLN A 601 33.03 12.77 -14.83
CA GLN A 601 33.75 13.34 -15.99
C GLN A 601 32.76 13.44 -17.14
#